data_AF-A0A538RMU3-F1
#
_entry.id   AF-A0A538RMU3-F1
#
_cell.length_a   1.000
_cell.length_b   1.000
_cell.length_c   1.000
_cell.angle_alpha   90.00
_cell.angle_beta   90.00
_cell.angle_gamma   90.00
#
_symmetry.space_group_name_H-M   'P 1'
#
loop_
_entity.id
_entity.type
_entity.pdbx_description
1 polymer ?
#
loop_
_entity_poly.entity_id
_entity_poly.type
_entity_poly.pdbx_seq_one_letter_code
_entity_poly.pdbx_strand_id
1 'polypeptide(L)'
;MKNYLALTNVQSPIMQGLVGIAGCVLVFSGCAGGTKLAHNAKGSVYLEEVTDWSFEASHPAVIDQLTITKIVKGLYSNDGMSGSSRMSAGGSKPMRIFSDEDAEFLSPLLAQGLSKAKPEQLVGFRVSSSAGSGSEPTTGSIYVQKESIYLTIGKGAKPTGFMPESAARIEPAPAYAAGGALGA
;
A
#
# COMPACT_ATOMS: atom_id res chain seq x y z
N MET A 1 -76.10 -23.08 -53.57
CA MET A 1 -77.16 -23.32 -52.56
C MET A 1 -77.10 -22.23 -51.51
N LYS A 2 -78.18 -21.98 -50.76
CA LYS A 2 -78.20 -20.98 -49.68
C LYS A 2 -77.59 -21.58 -48.40
N ASN A 3 -76.89 -20.76 -47.62
CA ASN A 3 -76.83 -20.83 -46.15
C ASN A 3 -76.49 -19.43 -45.62
N TYR A 4 -76.89 -19.14 -44.38
CA TYR A 4 -77.02 -17.77 -43.86
C TYR A 4 -76.24 -17.58 -42.54
N LEU A 5 -75.82 -16.32 -42.28
CA LEU A 5 -75.84 -15.57 -41.01
C LEU A 5 -75.48 -16.28 -39.67
N ALA A 6 -74.68 -15.73 -38.75
CA ALA A 6 -73.84 -14.52 -38.74
C ALA A 6 -72.71 -14.71 -37.66
N LEU A 7 -72.39 -13.90 -36.63
CA LEU A 7 -72.86 -12.60 -36.10
C LEU A 7 -71.79 -12.04 -35.11
N THR A 8 -71.39 -10.76 -35.21
CA THR A 8 -70.51 -10.01 -34.26
C THR A 8 -69.06 -10.55 -34.08
N ASN A 9 -68.04 -9.77 -33.69
CA ASN A 9 -68.04 -8.62 -32.77
C ASN A 9 -67.05 -7.48 -33.15
N VAL A 10 -67.20 -6.36 -32.45
CA VAL A 10 -66.46 -5.09 -32.51
C VAL A 10 -65.11 -5.19 -31.76
N GLN A 11 -64.03 -4.56 -32.25
CA GLN A 11 -63.42 -3.34 -31.69
C GLN A 11 -62.16 -2.88 -32.47
N SER A 12 -61.77 -1.61 -32.30
CA SER A 12 -60.68 -0.92 -33.01
C SER A 12 -59.35 -0.94 -32.20
N PRO A 13 -58.22 -0.43 -32.72
CA PRO A 13 -56.89 -0.78 -32.19
C PRO A 13 -56.49 0.05 -30.97
N ILE A 14 -55.67 -0.54 -30.10
CA ILE A 14 -54.89 0.18 -29.08
C ILE A 14 -53.41 -0.02 -29.39
N MET A 15 -52.79 1.03 -29.92
CA MET A 15 -51.36 1.13 -30.17
C MET A 15 -50.68 1.70 -28.92
N GLN A 16 -49.97 0.87 -28.15
CA GLN A 16 -49.07 1.31 -27.09
C GLN A 16 -47.73 0.59 -27.23
N GLY A 17 -46.70 1.35 -27.62
CA GLY A 17 -45.33 0.84 -27.75
C GLY A 17 -44.67 0.73 -26.38
N LEU A 18 -44.12 -0.45 -26.06
CA LEU A 18 -43.37 -0.66 -24.83
C LEU A 18 -41.92 -0.25 -25.05
N VAL A 19 -41.52 0.87 -24.46
CA VAL A 19 -40.16 1.43 -24.57
C VAL A 19 -39.16 0.46 -23.93
N GLY A 20 -38.24 -0.05 -24.73
CA GLY A 20 -37.20 -0.97 -24.26
C GLY A 20 -36.16 -0.26 -23.40
N ILE A 21 -36.30 -0.37 -22.07
CA ILE A 21 -35.26 0.05 -21.12
C ILE A 21 -34.12 -0.98 -21.15
N ALA A 22 -33.21 -0.83 -22.12
CA ALA A 22 -31.97 -1.58 -22.18
C ALA A 22 -31.02 -1.12 -21.06
N GLY A 23 -31.23 -1.63 -19.85
CA GLY A 23 -30.41 -1.34 -18.69
C GLY A 23 -28.99 -1.88 -18.86
N CYS A 24 -28.07 -1.03 -19.35
CA CYS A 24 -26.64 -1.32 -19.40
C CYS A 24 -26.06 -1.39 -17.98
N VAL A 25 -26.21 -2.54 -17.32
CA VAL A 25 -25.53 -2.87 -16.07
C VAL A 25 -24.03 -2.98 -16.37
N LEU A 26 -23.31 -1.86 -16.22
CA LEU A 26 -21.86 -1.84 -16.20
C LEU A 26 -21.39 -2.53 -14.92
N VAL A 27 -21.22 -3.85 -14.99
CA VAL A 27 -20.51 -4.63 -13.98
C VAL A 27 -19.04 -4.21 -14.00
N PHE A 28 -18.73 -3.22 -13.17
CA PHE A 28 -17.36 -2.87 -12.79
C PHE A 28 -16.77 -4.06 -12.03
N SER A 29 -16.21 -5.01 -12.77
CA SER A 29 -15.44 -6.13 -12.25
C SER A 29 -14.11 -5.60 -11.70
N GLY A 30 -14.18 -5.03 -10.49
CA GLY A 30 -13.02 -4.56 -9.74
C GLY A 30 -12.15 -5.76 -9.36
N CYS A 31 -11.24 -6.11 -10.27
CA CYS A 31 -10.23 -7.13 -9.98
C CYS A 31 -9.27 -6.54 -8.94
N ALA A 32 -9.46 -6.91 -7.67
CA ALA A 32 -8.59 -6.58 -6.55
C ALA A 32 -7.24 -7.33 -6.67
N GLY A 33 -6.51 -7.03 -7.75
CA GLY A 33 -5.29 -7.68 -8.19
C GLY A 33 -4.25 -6.62 -8.54
N GLY A 34 -3.50 -6.21 -7.52
CA GLY A 34 -2.52 -5.13 -7.63
C GLY A 34 -1.51 -5.32 -8.77
N THR A 35 -1.15 -4.23 -9.46
CA THR A 35 -0.24 -4.27 -10.62
C THR A 35 1.17 -4.63 -10.15
N LYS A 36 1.61 -5.85 -10.45
CA LYS A 36 2.89 -6.40 -9.99
C LYS A 36 4.07 -5.78 -10.75
N LEU A 37 4.97 -5.13 -10.03
CA LEU A 37 6.17 -4.48 -10.59
C LEU A 37 7.37 -5.44 -10.62
N ALA A 38 7.48 -6.33 -9.62
CA ALA A 38 8.51 -7.37 -9.58
C ALA A 38 8.07 -8.61 -8.77
N HIS A 39 8.68 -9.75 -9.08
CA HIS A 39 8.58 -10.97 -8.30
C HIS A 39 9.78 -11.89 -8.53
N ASN A 40 10.47 -12.30 -7.47
CA ASN A 40 11.55 -13.29 -7.48
C ASN A 40 11.72 -13.92 -6.09
N ALA A 41 12.77 -14.73 -5.88
CA ALA A 41 13.04 -15.38 -4.60
C ALA A 41 13.38 -14.40 -3.44
N LYS A 42 13.91 -13.20 -3.75
CA LYS A 42 14.18 -12.14 -2.76
C LYS A 42 12.89 -11.43 -2.35
N GLY A 43 11.93 -11.24 -3.26
CA GLY A 43 10.66 -10.62 -2.88
C GLY A 43 9.72 -10.24 -4.03
N SER A 44 8.84 -9.30 -3.74
CA SER A 44 7.92 -8.68 -4.70
C SER A 44 7.62 -7.24 -4.33
N VAL A 45 7.38 -6.43 -5.36
CA VAL A 45 6.88 -5.05 -5.26
C VAL A 45 5.69 -4.92 -6.21
N TYR A 46 4.64 -4.21 -5.81
CA TYR A 46 3.37 -4.12 -6.52
C TYR A 46 2.63 -2.81 -6.19
N LEU A 47 1.76 -2.36 -7.08
CA LEU A 47 0.80 -1.28 -6.82
C LEU A 47 -0.48 -1.90 -6.23
N GLU A 48 -0.98 -1.38 -5.13
CA GLU A 48 -2.20 -1.85 -4.46
C GLU A 48 -3.23 -0.71 -4.44
N GLU A 49 -4.49 -0.98 -4.81
CA GLU A 49 -5.58 0.00 -4.78
C GLU A 49 -6.22 0.04 -3.39
N VAL A 50 -6.31 1.24 -2.81
CA VAL A 50 -6.87 1.45 -1.48
C VAL A 50 -8.38 1.67 -1.61
N THR A 51 -9.18 0.83 -0.93
CA THR A 51 -10.65 0.87 -1.01
C THR A 51 -11.30 1.92 -0.11
N ASP A 52 -10.50 2.67 0.65
CA ASP A 52 -10.96 3.80 1.44
C ASP A 52 -11.09 5.05 0.55
N TRP A 53 -12.34 5.48 0.34
CA TRP A 53 -12.73 6.68 -0.39
C TRP A 53 -12.19 8.01 0.18
N SER A 54 -11.57 7.99 1.36
CA SER A 54 -10.86 9.13 1.95
C SER A 54 -9.33 9.07 1.76
N PHE A 55 -8.80 8.01 1.16
CA PHE A 55 -7.37 7.90 0.82
C PHE A 55 -7.08 8.60 -0.51
N GLU A 56 -6.24 9.64 -0.44
CA GLU A 56 -5.67 10.30 -1.61
C GLU A 56 -4.15 10.51 -1.41
N ALA A 57 -3.35 9.80 -2.19
CA ALA A 57 -1.91 9.96 -2.26
C ALA A 57 -1.52 11.03 -3.31
N SER A 58 -0.43 11.74 -3.05
CA SER A 58 0.17 12.68 -4.00
C SER A 58 1.02 11.89 -5.02
N HIS A 59 0.32 11.18 -5.91
CA HIS A 59 0.88 10.25 -6.89
C HIS A 59 0.42 10.60 -8.32
N PRO A 60 1.26 10.35 -9.35
CA PRO A 60 2.59 9.74 -9.28
C PRO A 60 3.65 10.67 -8.68
N ALA A 61 4.57 10.11 -7.88
CA ALA A 61 5.66 10.81 -7.23
C ALA A 61 7.02 10.36 -7.77
N VAL A 62 7.80 11.28 -8.33
CA VAL A 62 9.17 11.01 -8.79
C VAL A 62 10.15 11.29 -7.65
N ILE A 63 10.63 10.22 -7.01
CA ILE A 63 11.69 10.28 -5.99
C ILE A 63 12.91 9.51 -6.53
N ASP A 64 14.11 10.06 -6.34
CA ASP A 64 15.33 9.45 -6.84
C ASP A 64 15.68 8.16 -6.07
N GLN A 65 16.33 7.22 -6.76
CA GLN A 65 16.70 5.92 -6.21
C GLN A 65 17.58 6.04 -4.96
N LEU A 66 18.49 7.02 -4.88
CA LEU A 66 19.43 7.16 -3.77
C LEU A 66 18.73 7.65 -2.50
N THR A 67 17.71 8.51 -2.63
CA THR A 67 16.83 8.90 -1.53
C THR A 67 16.03 7.70 -1.02
N ILE A 68 15.47 6.87 -1.90
CA ILE A 68 14.83 5.62 -1.48
C ILE A 68 15.83 4.67 -0.80
N THR A 69 17.05 4.51 -1.32
CA THR A 69 18.11 3.71 -0.67
C THR A 69 18.42 4.20 0.74
N LYS A 70 18.56 5.52 0.94
CA LYS A 70 18.77 6.13 2.27
C LYS A 70 17.59 5.88 3.22
N ILE A 71 16.35 5.90 2.71
CA ILE A 71 15.16 5.59 3.49
C ILE A 71 15.16 4.11 3.90
N VAL A 72 15.33 3.18 2.96
CA VAL A 72 15.31 1.73 3.24
C VAL A 72 16.45 1.31 4.17
N LYS A 73 17.68 1.79 3.93
CA LYS A 73 18.84 1.53 4.82
C LYS A 73 18.70 2.17 6.20
N GLY A 74 17.94 3.27 6.31
CA GLY A 74 17.76 4.03 7.54
C GLY A 74 16.77 3.44 8.55
N LEU A 75 16.17 2.27 8.27
CA LEU A 75 15.13 1.68 9.11
C LEU A 75 15.72 0.67 10.10
N TYR A 76 15.47 0.89 11.39
CA TYR A 76 16.01 0.08 12.47
C TYR A 76 14.90 -0.53 13.33
N SER A 77 15.13 -1.77 13.74
CA SER A 77 14.36 -2.49 14.76
C SER A 77 15.17 -2.63 16.05
N ASN A 78 14.45 -2.75 17.17
CA ASN A 78 14.96 -3.10 18.49
C ASN A 78 14.34 -4.42 19.01
N ASP A 79 14.06 -5.36 18.11
CA ASP A 79 13.58 -6.71 18.44
C ASP A 79 14.57 -7.48 19.36
N GLY A 80 15.83 -7.02 19.46
CA GLY A 80 16.82 -7.46 20.46
C GLY A 80 16.50 -7.10 21.92
N MET A 81 15.33 -6.51 22.23
CA MET A 81 14.90 -6.15 23.59
C MET A 81 13.77 -7.04 24.15
N SER A 82 13.20 -7.96 23.36
CA SER A 82 12.04 -8.78 23.76
C SER A 82 12.36 -10.26 24.03
N GLY A 83 13.59 -10.71 23.74
CA GLY A 83 14.10 -12.02 24.18
C GLY A 83 14.48 -12.01 25.66
N SER A 84 14.20 -13.10 26.38
CA SER A 84 14.28 -13.18 27.86
C SER A 84 15.70 -13.17 28.47
N SER A 85 16.75 -12.85 27.70
CA SER A 85 18.13 -12.81 28.18
C SER A 85 18.47 -11.51 28.90
N ARG A 86 18.30 -11.49 30.24
CA ARG A 86 18.82 -10.41 31.11
C ARG A 86 20.34 -10.48 31.34
N MET A 87 21.11 -10.81 30.30
CA MET A 87 22.58 -10.83 30.32
C MET A 87 23.18 -10.08 29.12
N SER A 88 23.09 -8.75 29.14
CA SER A 88 23.98 -7.85 28.40
C SER A 88 24.07 -6.51 29.14
N ALA A 89 25.26 -6.17 29.64
CA ALA A 89 25.52 -4.95 30.42
C ALA A 89 25.71 -3.69 29.55
N GLY A 90 25.50 -3.80 28.23
CA GLY A 90 25.27 -2.70 27.31
C GLY A 90 24.07 -3.05 26.45
N GLY A 91 23.18 -2.08 26.21
CA GLY A 91 21.93 -2.32 25.49
C GLY A 91 22.15 -2.84 24.07
N SER A 92 21.24 -3.70 23.60
CA SER A 92 21.23 -4.25 22.25
C SER A 92 21.29 -3.11 21.22
N LYS A 93 22.37 -3.06 20.41
CA LYS A 93 22.49 -2.03 19.36
C LYS A 93 21.34 -2.21 18.36
N PRO A 94 20.62 -1.13 17.97
CA PRO A 94 19.57 -1.21 16.96
C PRO A 94 20.07 -1.88 15.67
N MET A 95 19.28 -2.79 15.13
CA MET A 95 19.62 -3.58 13.94
C MET A 95 18.82 -3.07 12.74
N ARG A 96 19.45 -2.97 11.56
CA ARG A 96 18.76 -2.58 10.33
C ARG A 96 17.70 -3.64 9.97
N ILE A 97 16.53 -3.18 9.52
CA ILE A 97 15.43 -4.05 9.07
C ILE A 97 15.77 -4.73 7.73
N PHE A 98 16.53 -4.04 6.89
CA PHE A 98 16.92 -4.48 5.55
C PHE A 98 18.45 -4.57 5.46
N SER A 99 18.93 -5.58 4.72
CA SER A 99 20.34 -5.66 4.30
C SER A 99 20.65 -4.61 3.22
N ASP A 100 21.92 -4.43 2.88
CA ASP A 100 22.29 -3.57 1.75
C ASP A 100 21.78 -4.18 0.43
N GLU A 101 21.81 -5.51 0.31
CA GLU A 101 21.29 -6.26 -0.82
C GLU A 101 19.76 -6.16 -0.94
N ASP A 102 19.03 -6.03 0.18
CA ASP A 102 17.58 -5.77 0.17
C ASP A 102 17.28 -4.31 -0.22
N ALA A 103 18.11 -3.37 0.23
CA ALA A 103 18.00 -1.97 -0.19
C ALA A 103 18.28 -1.80 -1.70
N GLU A 104 19.28 -2.47 -2.26
CA GLU A 104 19.56 -2.49 -3.71
C GLU A 104 18.39 -3.06 -4.52
N PHE A 105 17.70 -4.08 -4.00
CA PHE A 105 16.52 -4.67 -4.64
C PHE A 105 15.29 -3.76 -4.54
N LEU A 106 14.98 -3.25 -3.35
CA LEU A 106 13.79 -2.43 -3.13
C LEU A 106 13.88 -1.07 -3.83
N SER A 107 15.01 -0.37 -3.73
CA SER A 107 15.09 1.05 -4.09
C SER A 107 14.68 1.40 -5.53
N PRO A 108 15.15 0.70 -6.59
CA PRO A 108 14.72 1.00 -7.96
C PRO A 108 13.25 0.60 -8.19
N LEU A 109 12.75 -0.43 -7.50
CA LEU A 109 11.38 -0.92 -7.65
C LEU A 109 10.36 -0.02 -6.94
N LEU A 110 10.69 0.48 -5.75
CA LEU A 110 9.87 1.43 -5.02
C LEU A 110 9.87 2.81 -5.71
N ALA A 111 11.02 3.30 -6.18
CA ALA A 111 11.09 4.53 -7.00
C ALA A 111 10.27 4.41 -8.30
N GLN A 112 10.34 3.26 -8.98
CA GLN A 112 9.50 2.99 -10.15
C GLN A 112 8.01 2.85 -9.78
N GLY A 113 7.68 2.28 -8.62
CA GLY A 113 6.30 2.17 -8.16
C GLY A 113 5.69 3.52 -7.86
N LEU A 114 6.40 4.38 -7.12
CA LEU A 114 5.94 5.71 -6.75
C LEU A 114 5.69 6.59 -7.99
N SER A 115 6.53 6.46 -9.03
CA SER A 115 6.37 7.16 -10.31
C SER A 115 5.30 6.56 -11.25
N LYS A 116 4.66 5.44 -10.87
CA LYS A 116 3.58 4.78 -11.64
C LYS A 116 2.26 4.67 -10.88
N ALA A 117 2.25 4.85 -9.56
CA ALA A 117 1.07 4.81 -8.73
C ALA A 117 0.08 5.92 -9.12
N LYS A 118 -1.21 5.64 -8.96
CA LYS A 118 -2.29 6.64 -8.98
C LYS A 118 -2.54 7.22 -7.58
N PRO A 119 -3.33 8.31 -7.43
CA PRO A 119 -3.73 8.83 -6.12
C PRO A 119 -4.45 7.81 -5.22
N GLU A 120 -5.19 6.87 -5.81
CA GLU A 120 -5.95 5.84 -5.09
C GLU A 120 -5.10 4.58 -4.77
N GLN A 121 -3.78 4.65 -4.98
CA GLN A 121 -2.86 3.53 -4.88
C GLN A 121 -1.71 3.78 -3.91
N LEU A 122 -1.17 2.69 -3.38
CA LEU A 122 0.12 2.67 -2.67
C LEU A 122 1.07 1.64 -3.32
N VAL A 123 2.36 1.71 -2.97
CA VAL A 123 3.36 0.74 -3.42
C VAL A 123 3.62 -0.28 -2.31
N GLY A 124 2.99 -1.45 -2.42
CA GLY A 124 3.20 -2.57 -1.51
C GLY A 124 4.47 -3.34 -1.83
N PHE A 125 5.13 -3.87 -0.80
CA PHE A 125 6.32 -4.71 -0.95
C PHE A 125 6.39 -5.83 0.09
N ARG A 126 7.09 -6.91 -0.29
CA ARG A 126 7.39 -8.06 0.57
C ARG A 126 8.79 -8.59 0.24
N VAL A 127 9.65 -8.71 1.23
CA VAL A 127 11.04 -9.19 1.09
C VAL A 127 11.26 -10.40 2.01
N SER A 128 11.85 -11.45 1.46
CA SER A 128 12.28 -12.65 2.19
C SER A 128 13.33 -12.26 3.24
N SER A 129 13.33 -12.89 4.42
CA SER A 129 14.29 -12.52 5.47
C SER A 129 15.74 -12.81 5.04
N SER A 130 16.55 -11.76 4.88
CA SER A 130 17.97 -11.85 4.49
C SER A 130 18.83 -12.73 5.42
N ALA A 131 18.38 -13.00 6.64
CA ALA A 131 19.15 -13.79 7.62
C ALA A 131 19.07 -15.32 7.39
N GLY A 132 18.22 -15.82 6.50
CA GLY A 132 18.03 -17.27 6.28
C GLY A 132 17.46 -18.04 7.48
N SER A 133 17.09 -17.34 8.55
CA SER A 133 16.74 -17.84 9.89
C SER A 133 15.35 -18.49 10.00
N GLY A 134 14.61 -18.61 8.90
CA GLY A 134 13.18 -18.95 8.93
C GLY A 134 12.27 -17.84 9.48
N SER A 135 12.81 -16.66 9.79
CA SER A 135 12.03 -15.51 10.27
C SER A 135 11.03 -15.01 9.23
N GLU A 136 9.90 -14.47 9.68
CA GLU A 136 8.80 -14.06 8.80
C GLU A 136 9.23 -12.95 7.81
N PRO A 137 8.87 -13.06 6.52
CA PRO A 137 9.19 -12.06 5.50
C PRO A 137 8.68 -10.65 5.83
N THR A 138 9.57 -9.66 5.75
CA THR A 138 9.26 -8.25 5.99
C THR A 138 8.31 -7.73 4.90
N THR A 139 7.14 -7.24 5.31
CA THR A 139 6.05 -6.80 4.44
C THR A 139 5.62 -5.39 4.83
N GLY A 140 5.43 -4.50 3.87
CA GLY A 140 5.14 -3.09 4.11
C GLY A 140 4.60 -2.36 2.88
N SER A 141 4.35 -1.07 3.03
CA SER A 141 3.86 -0.19 1.95
C SER A 141 4.51 1.19 2.01
N ILE A 142 4.74 1.80 0.85
CA ILE A 142 5.19 3.19 0.72
C ILE A 142 4.24 3.99 -0.16
N TYR A 143 3.92 5.21 0.26
CA TYR A 143 3.20 6.20 -0.53
C TYR A 143 3.72 7.61 -0.21
N VAL A 144 3.27 8.61 -0.97
CA VAL A 144 3.58 10.03 -0.73
C VAL A 144 2.26 10.75 -0.53
N GLN A 145 2.19 11.66 0.43
CA GLN A 145 1.04 12.56 0.59
C GLN A 145 1.56 13.95 0.96
N LYS A 146 1.16 14.95 0.18
CA LYS A 146 1.68 16.33 0.21
C LYS A 146 3.21 16.28 0.02
N GLU A 147 3.97 16.73 1.02
CA GLU A 147 5.45 16.78 0.98
C GLU A 147 6.10 15.67 1.82
N SER A 148 5.31 14.70 2.32
CA SER A 148 5.75 13.64 3.22
C SER A 148 5.71 12.26 2.56
N ILE A 149 6.77 11.48 2.80
CA ILE A 149 6.85 10.06 2.43
C ILE A 149 6.35 9.22 3.61
N TYR A 150 5.32 8.42 3.37
CA TYR A 150 4.74 7.52 4.37
C TYR A 150 5.20 6.10 4.05
N LEU A 151 5.88 5.48 5.01
CA LEU A 151 6.36 4.10 4.92
C LEU A 151 5.85 3.29 6.11
N THR A 152 5.19 2.17 5.84
CA THR A 152 4.68 1.23 6.84
C THR A 152 5.45 -0.09 6.76
N ILE A 153 5.56 -0.78 7.90
CA ILE A 153 6.00 -2.18 7.98
C ILE A 153 4.93 -2.92 8.78
N GLY A 154 4.13 -3.75 8.11
CA GLY A 154 2.98 -4.43 8.69
C GLY A 154 3.28 -5.81 9.27
N LYS A 155 4.30 -6.50 8.75
CA LYS A 155 4.72 -7.83 9.21
C LYS A 155 6.22 -8.05 9.02
N GLY A 156 6.84 -8.90 9.86
CA GLY A 156 8.29 -9.04 9.96
C GLY A 156 8.85 -8.19 11.12
N ALA A 157 10.05 -7.64 10.94
CA ALA A 157 10.69 -6.78 11.95
C ALA A 157 9.91 -5.47 12.18
N LYS A 158 9.81 -5.03 13.44
CA LYS A 158 9.07 -3.79 13.77
C LYS A 158 9.99 -2.56 13.73
N PRO A 159 9.65 -1.48 12.99
CA PRO A 159 10.41 -0.24 13.02
C PRO A 159 10.28 0.43 14.38
N THR A 160 11.42 0.63 15.04
CA THR A 160 11.53 1.33 16.32
C THR A 160 12.32 2.64 16.21
N GLY A 161 12.93 2.90 15.06
CA GLY A 161 13.64 4.15 14.78
C GLY A 161 13.99 4.32 13.30
N PHE A 162 14.15 5.58 12.90
CA PHE A 162 14.61 5.97 11.57
C PHE A 162 15.89 6.80 11.70
N MET A 163 16.99 6.30 11.17
CA MET A 163 18.33 6.88 11.23
C MET A 163 19.02 6.76 9.86
N PRO A 164 18.65 7.60 8.87
CA PRO A 164 19.29 7.58 7.56
C PRO A 164 20.74 8.06 7.63
N GLU A 165 21.62 7.47 6.81
CA GLU A 165 23.07 7.79 6.77
C GLU A 165 23.37 9.26 6.40
N SER A 166 22.39 9.99 5.87
CA SER A 166 22.37 11.45 5.81
C SER A 166 20.93 11.93 5.79
N ALA A 167 20.45 12.48 6.90
CA ALA A 167 19.17 13.18 6.94
C ALA A 167 19.29 14.56 6.28
N ALA A 168 18.32 14.95 5.47
CA ALA A 168 18.26 16.31 4.91
C ALA A 168 17.92 17.35 6.00
N ARG A 169 16.98 16.99 6.90
CA ARG A 169 16.67 17.67 8.15
C ARG A 169 16.20 16.62 9.17
N ILE A 170 16.51 16.80 10.44
CA ILE A 170 15.80 16.17 11.57
C ILE A 170 15.31 17.34 12.41
N GLU A 171 13.99 17.56 12.44
CA GLU A 171 13.39 18.57 13.31
C GLU A 171 13.02 17.91 14.65
N PRO A 172 13.43 18.48 15.81
CA PRO A 172 12.96 18.00 17.10
C PRO A 172 11.44 18.13 17.21
N ALA A 173 10.77 17.14 17.82
CA ALA A 173 9.35 17.24 18.09
C ALA A 173 9.04 18.50 18.93
N PRO A 174 7.99 19.29 18.60
CA PRO A 174 7.67 20.52 19.31
C PRO A 174 7.53 20.31 20.82
N ALA A 175 8.04 21.25 21.62
CA ALA A 175 8.15 21.09 23.07
C ALA A 175 6.82 20.79 23.80
N TYR A 176 5.67 21.18 23.23
CA TYR A 176 4.35 20.85 23.79
C TYR A 176 4.02 19.35 23.75
N ALA A 177 4.67 18.56 22.88
CA ALA A 177 4.54 17.10 22.83
C ALA A 177 5.39 16.39 23.90
N ALA A 178 6.35 17.09 24.52
CA ALA A 178 7.23 16.57 25.58
C ALA A 178 6.71 16.89 27.01
N GLY A 179 5.42 17.24 27.15
CA GLY A 179 4.80 17.62 28.43
C GLY A 179 4.61 16.45 29.40
N GLY A 180 5.71 15.98 30.01
CA GLY A 180 5.73 14.79 30.89
C GLY A 180 6.59 14.96 32.13
N ALA A 181 6.12 15.77 33.09
CA ALA A 181 6.58 15.87 34.48
C ALA A 181 8.07 16.22 34.75
N LEU A 182 8.33 17.50 35.00
CA LEU A 182 9.26 17.95 36.04
C LEU A 182 8.42 18.59 37.14
N GLY A 183 8.45 18.06 38.38
CA GLY A 183 7.51 18.49 39.42
C GLY A 183 7.47 17.67 40.71
N ALA A 184 8.63 17.33 41.27
CA ALA A 184 8.82 16.93 42.68
C ALA A 184 10.28 17.18 43.06
#